data_AF-A0A257QQK0-F1
#
_entry.id   AF-A0A257QQK0-F1
#
_cell.length_a   1.000
_cell.length_b   1.000
_cell.length_c   1.000
_cell.angle_alpha   90.00
_cell.angle_beta   90.00
_cell.angle_gamma   90.00
#
_symmetry.space_group_name_H-M   'P 1'
#
loop_
_entity.id
_entity.type
_entity.pdbx_description
1 polymer ?
#
loop_
_entity_poly.entity_id
_entity_poly.type
_entity_poly.pdbx_seq_one_letter_code
_entity_poly.pdbx_strand_id
1 'polypeptide(L)'
;MRRLILSLLMAGTYATSAAAADCVPSTQQKAIEVIGLKSSLMVGALACGQRPQYDQFMTRFQPHILAEQHVMDSYFRKLHGRLGQTNEDAYVTNLANSQSEVGITQGVVFCQNTAAVFNRVAALTTQDQLDQFAEAEPAPQPVVIVACGITESSSFARMAELAPRP
;
A
#
# COMPACT_ATOMS: atom_id res chain seq x y z
N MET A 1 0.86 55.79 49.27
CA MET A 1 1.47 54.66 50.02
C MET A 1 1.31 53.42 49.14
N ARG A 2 2.30 53.07 48.30
CA ARG A 2 3.55 52.32 48.57
C ARG A 2 3.30 50.80 48.66
N ARG A 3 3.52 50.13 47.51
CA ARG A 3 3.98 48.73 47.29
C ARG A 3 2.91 47.65 47.59
N LEU A 4 2.70 46.64 46.74
CA LEU A 4 3.67 45.61 46.39
C LEU A 4 3.45 45.04 44.97
N ILE A 5 4.54 44.95 44.22
CA ILE A 5 4.70 44.21 42.97
C ILE A 5 5.04 42.77 43.38
N LEU A 6 4.24 41.79 42.96
CA LEU A 6 4.64 40.38 43.00
C LEU A 6 4.79 39.88 41.56
N SER A 7 6.05 39.75 41.18
CA SER A 7 6.53 39.08 39.99
C SER A 7 6.19 37.59 40.06
N LEU A 8 5.44 37.08 39.08
CA LEU A 8 5.39 35.65 38.81
C LEU A 8 6.01 35.43 37.42
N LEU A 9 7.30 35.08 37.43
CA LEU A 9 7.96 34.46 36.29
C LEU A 9 7.34 33.07 36.11
N MET A 10 6.51 32.87 35.09
CA MET A 10 6.18 31.54 34.61
C MET A 10 7.07 31.25 33.41
N ALA A 11 7.97 30.30 33.63
CA ALA A 11 9.01 29.87 32.71
C ALA A 11 8.45 29.50 31.33
N GLY A 12 9.13 29.97 30.29
CA GLY A 12 8.98 29.43 28.95
C GLY A 12 9.43 27.97 28.95
N THR A 13 8.48 27.06 28.77
CA THR A 13 8.78 25.66 28.48
C THR A 13 8.69 25.45 26.98
N TYR A 14 9.88 25.43 26.38
CA TYR A 14 10.34 24.60 25.28
C TYR A 14 9.30 24.16 24.24
N ALA A 15 9.51 24.69 23.04
CA ALA A 15 9.06 24.09 21.79
C ALA A 15 9.36 22.59 21.78
N THR A 16 8.33 21.76 21.85
CA THR A 16 8.37 20.46 21.21
C THR A 16 8.11 20.71 19.74
N SER A 17 9.15 21.09 19.00
CA SER A 17 9.22 20.67 17.61
C SER A 17 9.15 19.15 17.66
N ALA A 18 7.96 18.59 17.43
CA ALA A 18 7.89 17.24 16.90
C ALA A 18 8.76 17.31 15.64
N ALA A 19 9.99 16.81 15.76
CA ALA A 19 10.70 16.39 14.57
C ALA A 19 9.70 15.51 13.86
N ALA A 20 9.23 15.96 12.70
CA ALA A 20 8.77 15.03 11.70
C ALA A 20 9.96 14.08 11.55
N ALA A 21 9.89 12.94 12.24
CA ALA A 21 10.75 11.83 11.89
C ALA A 21 10.50 11.69 10.40
N ASP A 22 11.53 11.87 9.58
CA ASP A 22 11.47 11.53 8.17
C ASP A 22 10.96 10.09 8.15
N CYS A 23 9.66 9.92 7.90
CA CYS A 23 9.01 8.62 7.99
C CYS A 23 9.46 7.87 6.75
N VAL A 24 10.59 7.18 6.89
CA VAL A 24 11.12 6.28 5.87
C VAL A 24 10.07 5.17 5.69
N PRO A 25 9.58 4.95 4.45
CA PRO A 25 8.64 3.88 4.17
C PRO A 25 9.15 2.57 4.76
N SER A 26 8.29 1.92 5.56
CA SER A 26 8.66 0.64 6.17
C SER A 26 8.86 -0.43 5.08
N THR A 27 9.69 -1.44 5.35
CA THR A 27 9.83 -2.59 4.42
C THR A 27 8.47 -3.23 4.11
N GLN A 28 7.53 -3.19 5.05
CA GLN A 28 6.16 -3.69 4.86
C GLN A 28 5.35 -2.81 3.91
N GLN A 29 5.51 -1.48 3.98
CA GLN A 29 4.83 -0.56 3.07
C GLN A 29 5.25 -0.81 1.62
N LYS A 30 6.55 -0.91 1.37
CA LYS A 30 7.10 -1.27 0.06
C LYS A 30 6.47 -2.56 -0.47
N ALA A 31 6.46 -3.60 0.36
CA ALA A 31 5.89 -4.89 -0.02
C ALA A 31 4.42 -4.76 -0.44
N ILE A 32 3.63 -4.04 0.37
CA ILE A 32 2.22 -3.76 0.10
C ILE A 32 2.01 -2.97 -1.20
N GLU A 33 2.88 -2.00 -1.50
CA GLU A 33 2.83 -1.19 -2.72
C GLU A 33 3.18 -2.01 -3.97
N VAL A 34 4.24 -2.82 -3.91
CA VAL A 34 4.65 -3.72 -5.01
C VAL A 34 3.57 -4.76 -5.29
N ILE A 35 2.98 -5.35 -4.26
CA ILE A 35 1.86 -6.29 -4.41
C ILE A 35 0.59 -5.56 -4.91
N GLY A 36 0.37 -4.33 -4.45
CA GLY A 36 -0.67 -3.43 -4.95
C GLY A 36 -0.59 -3.22 -6.46
N LEU A 37 0.62 -2.89 -6.94
CA LEU A 37 0.91 -2.71 -8.37
C LEU A 37 0.68 -4.00 -9.16
N LYS A 38 1.20 -5.14 -8.69
CA LYS A 38 0.95 -6.46 -9.31
C LYS A 38 -0.55 -6.72 -9.46
N SER A 39 -1.32 -6.52 -8.40
CA SER A 39 -2.78 -6.70 -8.42
C SER A 39 -3.44 -5.78 -9.45
N SER A 40 -3.07 -4.50 -9.45
CA SER A 40 -3.64 -3.50 -10.36
C SER A 40 -3.36 -3.84 -11.83
N LEU A 41 -2.15 -4.29 -12.13
CA LEU A 41 -1.77 -4.73 -13.48
C LEU A 41 -2.53 -6.00 -13.88
N MET A 42 -2.74 -6.95 -12.96
CA MET A 42 -3.55 -8.14 -13.23
C MET A 42 -5.01 -7.78 -13.52
N VAL A 43 -5.64 -6.96 -12.67
CA VAL A 43 -7.03 -6.50 -12.86
C VAL A 43 -7.16 -5.78 -14.20
N GLY A 44 -6.25 -4.85 -14.50
CA GLY A 44 -6.18 -4.16 -15.78
C GLY A 44 -6.01 -5.12 -16.96
N ALA A 45 -5.14 -6.12 -16.84
CA ALA A 45 -4.92 -7.12 -17.88
C ALA A 45 -6.16 -7.97 -18.17
N LEU A 46 -6.89 -8.36 -17.13
CA LEU A 46 -8.14 -9.13 -17.27
C LEU A 46 -9.25 -8.29 -17.90
N ALA A 47 -9.43 -7.05 -17.43
CA ALA A 47 -10.49 -6.16 -17.92
C ALA A 47 -10.24 -5.66 -19.35
N CYS A 48 -8.97 -5.42 -19.71
CA CYS A 48 -8.60 -4.75 -20.97
C CYS A 48 -7.94 -5.66 -22.00
N GLY A 49 -7.85 -6.97 -21.74
CA GLY A 49 -7.24 -7.94 -22.66
C GLY A 49 -5.71 -7.79 -22.80
N GLN A 50 -5.03 -7.32 -21.74
CA GLN A 50 -3.58 -7.04 -21.73
C GLN A 50 -2.77 -8.11 -20.99
N ARG A 51 -3.24 -9.36 -21.03
CA ARG A 51 -2.54 -10.52 -20.44
C ARG A 51 -1.08 -10.64 -20.91
N PRO A 52 -0.73 -10.49 -22.21
CA PRO A 52 0.65 -10.59 -22.64
C PRO A 52 1.59 -9.58 -21.96
N GLN A 53 1.12 -8.36 -21.71
CA GLN A 53 1.88 -7.31 -21.02
C GLN A 53 2.10 -7.66 -19.55
N TYR A 54 1.09 -8.22 -18.90
CA TYR A 54 1.21 -8.73 -17.53
C TYR A 54 2.20 -9.89 -17.44
N ASP A 55 2.14 -10.83 -18.37
CA ASP A 55 3.05 -11.99 -18.39
C ASP A 55 4.51 -11.54 -18.61
N GLN A 56 4.74 -10.54 -19.46
CA GLN A 56 6.05 -9.92 -19.66
C GLN A 56 6.55 -9.23 -18.38
N PHE A 57 5.68 -8.47 -17.72
CA PHE A 57 5.99 -7.82 -16.44
C PHE A 57 6.37 -8.86 -15.37
N MET A 58 5.57 -9.90 -15.20
CA MET A 58 5.84 -10.98 -14.26
C MET A 58 7.13 -11.72 -14.61
N THR A 59 7.36 -12.05 -15.87
CA THR A 59 8.60 -12.73 -16.29
C THR A 59 9.85 -11.95 -15.87
N ARG A 60 9.82 -10.61 -15.95
CA ARG A 60 10.95 -9.76 -15.55
C ARG A 60 11.12 -9.65 -14.04
N PHE A 61 10.02 -9.42 -13.32
CA PHE A 61 10.07 -9.02 -11.91
C PHE A 61 9.63 -10.09 -10.91
N GLN A 62 9.26 -11.30 -11.38
CA GLN A 62 8.78 -12.39 -10.55
C GLN A 62 9.66 -12.66 -9.31
N PRO A 63 11.00 -12.76 -9.41
CA PRO A 63 11.81 -13.01 -8.22
C PRO A 63 11.64 -11.94 -7.14
N HIS A 64 11.58 -10.67 -7.55
CA HIS A 64 11.39 -9.54 -6.63
C HIS A 64 9.98 -9.50 -6.05
N ILE A 65 8.98 -9.66 -6.91
CA ILE A 65 7.56 -9.71 -6.52
C ILE A 65 7.31 -10.84 -5.51
N LEU A 66 7.95 -12.00 -5.67
CA LEU A 66 7.83 -13.10 -4.71
C LEU A 66 8.55 -12.79 -3.38
N ALA A 67 9.69 -12.09 -3.42
CA ALA A 67 10.35 -11.63 -2.20
C ALA A 67 9.47 -10.65 -1.41
N GLU A 68 8.88 -9.67 -2.10
CA GLU A 68 7.95 -8.71 -1.48
C GLU A 68 6.65 -9.38 -1.01
N GLN A 69 6.14 -10.37 -1.75
CA GLN A 69 5.03 -11.21 -1.28
C GLN A 69 5.38 -11.85 0.07
N HIS A 70 6.55 -12.48 0.22
CA HIS A 70 6.96 -13.08 1.50
C HIS A 70 7.09 -12.07 2.65
N VAL A 71 7.48 -10.82 2.36
CA VAL A 71 7.47 -9.75 3.36
C VAL A 71 6.04 -9.44 3.80
N MET A 72 5.10 -9.35 2.86
CA MET A 72 3.68 -9.15 3.14
C MET A 72 3.09 -10.34 3.94
N ASP A 73 3.38 -11.58 3.55
CA ASP A 73 2.96 -12.79 4.27
C ASP A 73 3.45 -12.74 5.73
N SER A 74 4.71 -12.34 5.93
CA SER A 74 5.31 -12.19 7.26
C SER A 74 4.62 -11.11 8.08
N TYR A 75 4.23 -10.00 7.44
CA TYR A 75 3.48 -8.92 8.08
C TYR A 75 2.12 -9.42 8.61
N PHE A 76 1.30 -10.05 7.77
CA PHE A 76 -0.01 -10.56 8.21
C PHE A 76 0.12 -11.67 9.26
N ARG A 77 1.13 -12.55 9.15
CA ARG A 77 1.41 -13.58 10.17
C ARG A 77 1.83 -12.99 11.50
N LYS A 78 2.64 -11.93 11.51
CA LYS A 78 3.05 -11.24 12.75
C LYS A 78 1.87 -10.54 13.42
N LEU A 79 1.00 -9.92 12.63
CA LEU A 79 -0.14 -9.15 13.15
C LEU A 79 -1.27 -10.06 13.64
N HIS A 80 -1.62 -11.09 12.88
CA HIS A 80 -2.83 -11.91 13.09
C HIS A 80 -2.54 -13.36 13.53
N GLY A 81 -1.28 -13.72 13.71
CA GLY A 81 -0.86 -15.04 14.19
C GLY A 81 -1.37 -16.18 13.30
N ARG A 82 -2.13 -17.11 13.89
CA ARG A 82 -2.72 -18.26 13.18
C ARG A 82 -3.70 -17.85 12.08
N LEU A 83 -4.28 -16.66 12.15
CA LEU A 83 -5.21 -16.13 11.17
C LEU A 83 -4.50 -15.31 10.07
N GLY A 84 -3.16 -15.24 10.08
CA GLY A 84 -2.38 -14.45 9.13
C GLY A 84 -2.72 -14.73 7.67
N GLN A 85 -2.73 -16.01 7.27
CA GLN A 85 -3.06 -16.39 5.88
C GLN A 85 -4.48 -15.96 5.49
N THR A 86 -5.46 -16.21 6.35
CA THR A 86 -6.86 -15.82 6.09
C THR A 86 -7.01 -14.30 5.93
N ASN A 87 -6.30 -13.52 6.75
CA ASN A 87 -6.30 -12.05 6.64
C ASN A 87 -5.61 -11.59 5.36
N GLU A 88 -4.49 -12.21 4.98
CA GLU A 88 -3.79 -11.92 3.74
C GLU A 88 -4.65 -12.23 2.50
N ASP A 89 -5.31 -13.40 2.48
CA ASP A 89 -6.21 -13.79 1.38
C ASP A 89 -7.39 -12.82 1.27
N ALA A 90 -7.97 -12.42 2.41
CA ALA A 90 -9.00 -11.40 2.46
C ALA A 90 -8.47 -10.04 1.95
N TYR A 91 -7.23 -9.70 2.27
CA TYR A 91 -6.59 -8.46 1.83
C TYR A 91 -6.41 -8.44 0.31
N VAL A 92 -5.82 -9.48 -0.27
CA VAL A 92 -5.61 -9.60 -1.73
C VAL A 92 -6.95 -9.60 -2.48
N THR A 93 -7.97 -10.27 -1.93
CA THR A 93 -9.32 -10.27 -2.53
C THR A 93 -9.92 -8.85 -2.54
N ASN A 94 -9.86 -8.15 -1.41
CA ASN A 94 -10.40 -6.78 -1.31
C ASN A 94 -9.60 -5.78 -2.14
N LEU A 95 -8.29 -5.99 -2.28
CA LEU A 95 -7.43 -5.21 -3.15
C LEU A 95 -7.89 -5.30 -4.61
N ALA A 96 -8.08 -6.51 -5.12
CA ALA A 96 -8.55 -6.71 -6.48
C ALA A 96 -9.97 -6.13 -6.70
N ASN A 97 -10.86 -6.26 -5.71
CA ASN A 97 -12.20 -5.68 -5.76
C ASN A 97 -12.16 -4.14 -5.81
N SER A 98 -11.41 -3.51 -4.93
CA SER A 98 -11.24 -2.05 -4.91
C SER A 98 -10.71 -1.51 -6.23
N GLN A 99 -9.73 -2.20 -6.82
CA GLN A 99 -9.17 -1.83 -8.12
C GLN A 99 -10.16 -2.08 -9.27
N SER A 100 -10.98 -3.12 -9.17
CA SER A 100 -12.05 -3.39 -10.14
C SER A 100 -13.15 -2.31 -10.09
N GLU A 101 -13.53 -1.85 -8.89
CA GLU A 101 -14.49 -0.75 -8.71
C GLU A 101 -13.98 0.56 -9.33
N VAL A 102 -12.68 0.84 -9.18
CA VAL A 102 -12.03 1.97 -9.86
C VAL A 102 -12.14 1.81 -11.38
N GLY A 103 -11.88 0.62 -11.91
CA GLY A 103 -12.02 0.35 -13.34
C GLY A 103 -13.44 0.52 -13.85
N ILE A 104 -14.44 0.04 -13.11
CA ILE A 104 -15.86 0.23 -13.41
C ILE A 104 -16.20 1.73 -13.44
N THR A 105 -15.73 2.49 -12.45
CA THR A 105 -15.99 3.92 -12.33
C THR A 105 -15.35 4.74 -13.46
N GLN A 106 -14.16 4.35 -13.91
CA GLN A 106 -13.45 5.01 -15.01
C GLN A 106 -13.97 4.62 -16.40
N GLY A 107 -14.66 3.48 -16.52
CA GLY A 107 -15.22 3.00 -17.79
C GLY A 107 -14.16 2.90 -18.89
N VAL A 108 -14.44 3.49 -20.06
CA VAL A 108 -13.55 3.38 -21.25
C VAL A 108 -12.16 3.98 -21.04
N VAL A 109 -12.01 4.93 -20.11
CA VAL A 109 -10.72 5.58 -19.82
C VAL A 109 -9.79 4.64 -19.06
N PHE A 110 -10.35 3.67 -18.33
CA PHE A 110 -9.57 2.72 -17.54
C PHE A 110 -8.53 1.96 -18.38
N CYS A 111 -8.92 1.47 -19.56
CA CYS A 111 -8.02 0.70 -20.40
C CYS A 111 -6.94 1.54 -21.08
N GLN A 112 -7.22 2.81 -21.35
CA GLN A 112 -6.21 3.76 -21.84
C GLN A 112 -5.17 4.03 -20.76
N ASN A 113 -5.61 4.28 -19.52
CA ASN A 113 -4.74 4.47 -18.37
C ASN A 113 -3.91 3.21 -18.08
N THR A 114 -4.55 2.04 -18.08
CA THR A 114 -3.89 0.75 -17.86
C THR A 114 -2.80 0.50 -18.91
N ALA A 115 -3.08 0.75 -20.19
CA ALA A 115 -2.08 0.64 -21.25
C ALA A 115 -0.88 1.57 -21.00
N ALA A 116 -1.13 2.81 -20.55
CA ALA A 116 -0.07 3.76 -20.23
C ALA A 116 0.78 3.31 -19.03
N VAL A 117 0.17 2.68 -18.01
CA VAL A 117 0.90 2.07 -16.89
C VAL A 117 1.76 0.92 -17.40
N PHE A 118 1.22 0.00 -18.21
CA PHE A 118 1.99 -1.11 -18.79
C PHE A 118 3.20 -0.64 -19.59
N ASN A 119 3.06 0.41 -20.40
CA ASN A 119 4.18 0.98 -21.16
C ASN A 119 5.30 1.52 -20.24
N ARG A 120 4.93 2.12 -19.11
CA ARG A 120 5.91 2.67 -18.16
C ARG A 120 6.61 1.56 -17.37
N VAL A 121 5.88 0.54 -16.89
CA VAL A 121 6.52 -0.59 -16.20
C VAL A 121 7.39 -1.43 -17.15
N ALA A 122 7.08 -1.47 -18.44
CA ALA A 122 7.90 -2.14 -19.45
C ALA A 122 9.28 -1.47 -19.65
N ALA A 123 9.40 -0.18 -19.33
CA ALA A 123 10.66 0.57 -19.40
C ALA A 123 11.57 0.33 -18.17
N LEU A 124 11.03 -0.24 -17.09
CA LEU A 124 11.80 -0.53 -15.87
C LEU A 124 12.69 -1.76 -16.09
N THR A 125 13.93 -1.69 -15.63
CA THR A 125 14.94 -2.74 -15.79
C THR A 125 15.49 -3.28 -14.48
N THR A 126 15.30 -2.58 -13.37
CA THR A 126 15.80 -2.98 -12.04
C THR A 126 14.70 -3.07 -10.99
N GLN A 127 14.98 -3.78 -9.90
CA GLN A 127 14.08 -3.91 -8.75
C GLN A 127 13.83 -2.55 -8.09
N ASP A 128 14.89 -1.76 -7.89
CA ASP A 128 14.78 -0.41 -7.32
C ASP A 128 13.87 0.52 -8.16
N GLN A 129 13.90 0.39 -9.48
CA GLN A 129 13.01 1.15 -10.37
C GLN A 129 11.55 0.71 -10.21
N LEU A 130 11.30 -0.58 -9.99
CA LEU A 130 9.96 -1.09 -9.69
C LEU A 130 9.46 -0.59 -8.34
N ASP A 131 10.31 -0.62 -7.31
CA ASP A 131 9.98 -0.11 -5.98
C ASP A 131 9.61 1.39 -6.05
N GLN A 132 10.46 2.21 -6.66
CA GLN A 132 10.22 3.64 -6.83
C GLN A 132 8.95 3.92 -7.63
N PHE A 133 8.65 3.11 -8.65
CA PHE A 133 7.43 3.23 -9.42
C PHE A 133 6.19 2.93 -8.57
N ALA A 134 6.22 1.83 -7.80
CA ALA A 134 5.10 1.43 -6.95
C ALA A 134 4.83 2.43 -5.82
N GLU A 135 5.89 3.03 -5.27
CA GLU A 135 5.80 4.06 -4.22
C GLU A 135 5.29 5.40 -4.78
N ALA A 136 5.79 5.83 -5.94
CA ALA A 136 5.38 7.10 -6.56
C ALA A 136 3.93 7.07 -7.08
N GLU A 137 3.46 5.88 -7.48
CA GLU A 137 2.12 5.67 -8.01
C GLU A 137 1.43 4.50 -7.30
N PRO A 138 1.04 4.70 -6.03
CA PRO A 138 0.43 3.65 -5.26
C PRO A 138 -0.90 3.26 -5.90
N ALA A 139 -1.05 1.97 -6.16
CA ALA A 139 -2.32 1.42 -6.62
C ALA A 139 -3.42 1.67 -5.58
N PRO A 140 -4.71 1.75 -5.97
CA PRO A 140 -5.81 1.77 -5.00
C PRO A 140 -5.69 0.57 -4.03
N GLN A 141 -5.79 0.83 -2.73
CA GLN A 141 -5.63 -0.14 -1.65
C GLN A 141 -6.89 -0.21 -0.77
N PRO A 142 -7.22 -1.37 -0.17
CA PRO A 142 -8.32 -1.50 0.79
C PRO A 142 -7.94 -1.05 2.21
N VAL A 143 -6.67 -0.68 2.42
CA VAL A 143 -6.10 -0.23 3.70
C VAL A 143 -5.55 1.20 3.56
N VAL A 144 -5.42 1.89 4.69
CA VAL A 144 -4.77 3.21 4.72
C VAL A 144 -3.29 3.00 5.01
N ILE A 145 -2.45 3.28 4.02
CA ILE A 145 -1.00 3.33 4.20
C ILE A 145 -0.68 4.74 4.69
N VAL A 146 -0.16 4.87 5.91
CA VAL A 146 0.40 6.12 6.41
C VAL A 146 1.92 6.02 6.39
N ALA A 147 2.62 7.12 6.13
CA ALA A 147 4.09 7.13 5.99
C ALA A 147 4.83 6.45 7.17
N CYS A 148 4.20 6.39 8.34
CA CYS A 148 4.77 5.84 9.56
C CYS A 148 4.15 4.48 9.99
N GLY A 149 3.40 3.79 9.11
CA GLY A 149 2.82 2.47 9.37
C GLY A 149 1.61 2.11 8.49
N ILE A 150 1.24 0.84 8.46
CA ILE A 150 0.03 0.38 7.76
C ILE A 150 -1.13 0.38 8.77
N THR A 151 -2.21 1.09 8.46
CA THR A 151 -3.45 1.05 9.23
C THR A 151 -4.53 0.35 8.41
N GLU A 152 -4.94 -0.83 8.85
CA GLU A 152 -6.05 -1.55 8.24
C GLU A 152 -7.36 -0.74 8.39
N SER A 153 -8.15 -0.69 7.32
CA SER A 153 -9.44 0.01 7.36
C SER A 153 -10.45 -0.73 8.24
N SER A 154 -11.42 -0.01 8.80
CA SER A 154 -12.48 -0.63 9.63
C SER A 154 -13.35 -1.60 8.82
N SER A 155 -13.52 -1.37 7.52
CA SER A 155 -14.18 -2.29 6.60
C SER A 155 -13.39 -3.58 6.43
N PHE A 156 -12.06 -3.48 6.25
CA PHE A 156 -11.19 -4.65 6.17
C PHE A 156 -11.24 -5.51 7.45
N ALA A 157 -11.06 -4.87 8.61
CA ALA A 157 -11.07 -5.56 9.91
C ALA A 157 -12.38 -6.34 10.13
N ARG A 158 -13.52 -5.75 9.75
CA ARG A 158 -14.83 -6.39 9.86
C ARG A 158 -15.01 -7.58 8.91
N MET A 159 -14.45 -7.51 7.70
CA MET A 159 -14.52 -8.62 6.75
C MET A 159 -13.63 -9.80 7.17
N ALA A 160 -12.45 -9.52 7.70
CA ALA A 160 -11.57 -10.54 8.26
C ALA A 160 -12.23 -11.30 9.42
N GLU A 161 -13.01 -10.62 10.26
CA GLU A 161 -13.75 -11.25 11.35
C GLU A 161 -14.88 -12.18 10.85
N LEU A 162 -15.47 -11.86 9.69
CA LEU A 162 -16.54 -12.64 9.07
C LEU A 162 -16.02 -13.76 8.15
N ALA A 163 -14.71 -13.82 7.88
CA ALA A 163 -14.12 -14.85 7.05
C ALA A 163 -14.31 -16.24 7.71
N PRO A 164 -14.78 -17.26 6.97
CA PRO A 164 -14.94 -18.60 7.50
C PRO A 164 -13.62 -19.11 8.08
N ARG A 165 -13.65 -19.55 9.34
CA ARG A 165 -12.49 -20.19 9.97
C ARG A 165 -12.34 -21.61 9.38
N PRO A 166 -11.12 -22.04 9.03
CA PRO A 166 -10.88 -23.40 8.54
C PRO A 166 -11.22 -24.46 9.60
#